data_AF-A0A1M7LHE9-F1
#
_entry.id   AF-A0A1M7LHE9-F1
#
_cell.length_a   1.000
_cell.length_b   1.000
_cell.length_c   1.000
_cell.angle_alpha   90.00
_cell.angle_beta   90.00
_cell.angle_gamma   90.00
#
_symmetry.space_group_name_H-M   'P 1'
#
loop_
_entity.id
_entity.type
_entity.pdbx_description
1 polymer ?
#
loop_
_entity_poly.entity_id
_entity_poly.type
_entity_poly.pdbx_seq_one_letter_code
_entity_poly.pdbx_strand_id
1 'polypeptide(L)'
;MARFIALYLPQYHPTPENDEWWGKGFTEWVNVAKARPLFHGHKQPHIPADLGFYDLRLAEVREQQAELAKEAGIEAFCYWHYWFGNGRRLLERPFNEVVSSGKPDFPFCLGWANHSWYKKLWDPKSKGKDKLLIEQTYPGIEDYVLHFNTLLPAFKDHRYLKVNGKLFFLIYDPLHFEDIKTFISTWRRLAKENGLNDFYFIAQDFDSRAKKQILSLGVDAIYNSDTFNIHHKLNKFSKVMYLLQRKVLRRPTAFNYKDAIKYMVIDDCKNREVIPCISPNWDHSPRSSHNAVILKNSTPDLFKRIAKRAIEVVKGKPEDEQIVMIKSWNEWGEGNYMEPDLEFGHGYINALKEAIEEG
;
A
#
# COMPACT_ATOMS: atom_id res chain seq x y z
N MET A 1 19.64 -11.94 0.21
CA MET A 1 19.39 -10.65 0.91
C MET A 1 17.89 -10.43 0.99
N ALA A 2 17.37 -9.71 1.99
CA ALA A 2 15.92 -9.44 2.05
C ALA A 2 15.49 -8.53 0.90
N ARG A 3 14.34 -8.85 0.29
CA ARG A 3 13.76 -8.23 -0.89
C ARG A 3 12.66 -7.24 -0.48
N PHE A 4 12.94 -5.94 -0.53
CA PHE A 4 11.99 -4.91 -0.11
C PHE A 4 11.14 -4.42 -1.28
N ILE A 5 9.82 -4.55 -1.16
CA ILE A 5 8.85 -4.11 -2.18
C ILE A 5 7.96 -3.03 -1.57
N ALA A 6 7.96 -1.83 -2.15
CA ALA A 6 7.18 -0.71 -1.62
C ALA A 6 5.87 -0.52 -2.40
N LEU A 7 4.76 -0.41 -1.68
CA LEU A 7 3.47 -0.04 -2.26
C LEU A 7 3.54 1.39 -2.82
N TYR A 8 3.00 1.60 -4.02
CA TYR A 8 3.11 2.85 -4.76
C TYR A 8 1.73 3.32 -5.23
N LEU A 9 1.33 4.53 -4.81
CA LEU A 9 0.06 5.16 -5.14
C LEU A 9 0.19 6.00 -6.43
N PRO A 10 -0.59 5.70 -7.48
CA PRO A 10 -0.51 6.45 -8.74
C PRO A 10 -1.35 7.74 -8.76
N GLN A 11 -2.01 8.14 -7.66
CA GLN A 11 -3.09 9.14 -7.70
C GLN A 11 -2.66 10.56 -8.04
N TYR A 12 -1.44 11.01 -7.73
CA TYR A 12 -0.97 12.42 -7.75
C TYR A 12 -0.98 13.13 -9.12
N HIS A 13 -2.14 13.16 -9.76
CA HIS A 13 -2.50 13.81 -11.00
C HIS A 13 -4.03 13.90 -11.04
N PRO A 14 -4.61 14.97 -11.62
CA PRO A 14 -6.07 15.09 -11.69
C PRO A 14 -6.65 14.06 -12.65
N THR A 15 -7.84 13.55 -12.32
CA THR A 15 -8.67 12.73 -13.22
C THR A 15 -10.09 13.30 -13.29
N PRO A 16 -10.82 13.09 -14.40
CA PRO A 16 -12.21 13.57 -14.51
C PRO A 16 -13.10 13.10 -13.36
N GLU A 17 -12.95 11.85 -12.93
CA GLU A 17 -13.74 11.28 -11.84
C GLU A 17 -13.40 11.93 -10.49
N ASN A 18 -12.13 12.12 -10.19
CA ASN A 18 -11.73 12.80 -8.95
C ASN A 18 -12.14 14.28 -8.95
N ASP A 19 -12.09 14.95 -10.09
CA ASP A 19 -12.58 16.32 -10.25
C ASP A 19 -14.08 16.41 -9.97
N GLU A 20 -14.86 15.44 -10.44
CA GLU A 20 -16.30 15.33 -10.14
C GLU A 20 -16.56 15.07 -8.65
N TRP A 21 -15.79 14.18 -8.02
CA TRP A 21 -16.06 13.73 -6.65
C TRP A 21 -15.55 14.69 -5.57
N TRP A 22 -14.43 15.36 -5.83
CA TRP A 22 -13.67 16.10 -4.83
C TRP A 22 -13.42 17.58 -5.21
N GLY A 23 -13.74 17.95 -6.45
CA GLY A 23 -13.58 19.30 -6.99
C GLY A 23 -12.46 19.38 -8.02
N LYS A 24 -12.58 20.33 -8.95
CA LYS A 24 -11.66 20.51 -10.08
C LYS A 24 -10.19 20.61 -9.64
N GLY A 25 -9.33 19.84 -10.30
CA GLY A 25 -7.89 19.79 -10.05
C GLY A 25 -7.52 18.96 -8.81
N PHE A 26 -8.39 18.04 -8.36
CA PHE A 26 -8.11 17.30 -7.14
C PHE A 26 -6.95 16.31 -7.33
N THR A 27 -6.00 16.38 -6.39
CA THR A 27 -4.99 15.36 -6.13
C THR A 27 -4.91 15.15 -4.63
N GLU A 28 -4.27 14.08 -4.18
CA GLU A 28 -4.04 13.82 -2.76
C GLU A 28 -3.28 14.97 -2.07
N TRP A 29 -2.52 15.77 -2.82
CA TRP A 29 -1.89 16.99 -2.32
C TRP A 29 -2.87 18.00 -1.75
N VAL A 30 -4.11 18.05 -2.27
CA VAL A 30 -5.16 18.92 -1.73
C VAL A 30 -5.47 18.55 -0.27
N ASN A 31 -5.52 17.26 0.05
CA ASN A 31 -5.75 16.79 1.42
C ASN A 31 -4.54 17.09 2.31
N VAL A 32 -3.33 16.82 1.82
CA VAL A 32 -2.07 17.09 2.54
C VAL A 32 -1.94 18.57 2.87
N ALA A 33 -2.08 19.47 1.88
CA ALA A 33 -1.95 20.92 2.08
C ALA A 33 -3.02 21.52 3.01
N LYS A 34 -4.22 20.90 3.06
CA LYS A 34 -5.31 21.32 3.96
C LYS A 34 -5.17 20.78 5.38
N ALA A 35 -4.33 19.79 5.62
CA ALA A 35 -4.16 19.20 6.94
C ALA A 35 -3.71 20.24 7.98
N ARG A 36 -4.19 20.11 9.20
CA ARG A 36 -3.90 21.01 10.32
C ARG A 36 -3.66 20.20 11.60
N PRO A 37 -2.84 20.71 12.54
CA PRO A 37 -2.66 20.09 13.84
C PRO A 37 -4.00 19.91 14.57
N LEU A 38 -4.26 18.68 15.03
CA LEU A 38 -5.50 18.31 15.76
C LEU A 38 -5.32 18.24 17.29
N PHE A 39 -4.08 18.28 17.78
CA PHE A 39 -3.74 18.30 19.20
C PHE A 39 -2.33 18.89 19.38
N HIS A 40 -1.98 19.25 20.62
CA HIS A 40 -0.67 19.81 20.93
C HIS A 40 0.46 18.84 20.55
N GLY A 41 1.46 19.32 19.81
CA GLY A 41 2.57 18.51 19.30
C GLY A 41 2.26 17.67 18.06
N HIS A 42 1.04 17.74 17.51
CA HIS A 42 0.70 17.12 16.23
C HIS A 42 1.31 17.94 15.08
N LYS A 43 2.18 17.33 14.29
CA LYS A 43 2.83 17.97 13.14
C LYS A 43 2.03 17.74 11.86
N GLN A 44 1.34 18.78 11.39
CA GLN A 44 0.66 18.82 10.09
C GLN A 44 0.66 20.28 9.60
N PRO A 45 0.68 20.53 8.28
CA PRO A 45 0.84 19.56 7.20
C PRO A 45 2.27 18.98 7.15
N HIS A 46 2.41 17.70 6.77
CA HIS A 46 3.69 17.17 6.31
C HIS A 46 3.97 17.68 4.88
N ILE A 47 5.17 18.21 4.65
CA ILE A 47 5.54 18.87 3.39
C ILE A 47 6.66 18.08 2.70
N PRO A 48 6.49 17.64 1.44
CA PRO A 48 7.56 17.00 0.68
C PRO A 48 8.77 17.92 0.50
N ALA A 49 9.98 17.36 0.57
CA ALA A 49 11.22 18.09 0.40
C ALA A 49 11.62 18.16 -1.09
N ASP A 50 12.34 17.14 -1.58
CA ASP A 50 13.06 17.20 -2.86
C ASP A 50 12.14 17.30 -4.08
N LEU A 51 11.02 16.58 -4.06
CA LEU A 51 10.12 16.44 -5.21
C LEU A 51 8.95 17.44 -5.17
N GLY A 52 8.78 18.14 -4.04
CA GLY A 52 7.65 19.04 -3.83
C GLY A 52 6.28 18.38 -4.03
N PHE A 53 5.26 19.20 -4.28
CA PHE A 53 3.91 18.74 -4.62
C PHE A 53 3.83 18.32 -6.09
N TYR A 54 4.48 17.21 -6.42
CA TYR A 54 4.69 16.74 -7.79
C TYR A 54 3.42 16.29 -8.54
N ASP A 55 3.55 16.10 -9.85
CA ASP A 55 2.54 15.46 -10.70
C ASP A 55 3.12 14.18 -11.34
N LEU A 56 2.47 13.02 -11.14
CA LEU A 56 2.97 11.72 -11.62
C LEU A 56 2.88 11.52 -13.13
N ARG A 57 2.33 12.48 -13.88
CA ARG A 57 2.43 12.52 -15.34
C ARG A 57 3.81 12.95 -15.81
N LEU A 58 4.59 13.61 -14.95
CA LEU A 58 5.97 13.98 -15.26
C LEU A 58 6.87 12.75 -15.18
N ALA A 59 7.69 12.54 -16.20
CA ALA A 59 8.59 11.39 -16.26
C ALA A 59 9.74 11.57 -15.27
N GLU A 60 10.25 12.79 -15.15
CA GLU A 60 11.36 13.20 -14.29
C GLU A 60 11.07 12.90 -12.82
N VAL A 61 9.82 13.11 -12.38
CA VAL A 61 9.39 12.79 -11.02
C VAL A 61 9.48 11.28 -10.77
N ARG A 62 9.00 10.46 -11.71
CA ARG A 62 9.04 9.00 -11.58
C ARG A 62 10.47 8.47 -11.61
N GLU A 63 11.34 9.08 -12.41
CA GLU A 63 12.77 8.77 -12.42
C GLU A 63 13.44 9.12 -11.09
N GLN A 64 13.21 10.32 -10.56
CA GLN A 64 13.76 10.71 -9.27
C GLN A 64 13.25 9.82 -8.11
N GLN A 65 11.97 9.43 -8.14
CA GLN A 65 11.43 8.48 -7.17
C GLN A 65 12.10 7.11 -7.26
N ALA A 66 12.36 6.61 -8.46
CA ALA A 66 13.06 5.36 -8.66
C ALA A 66 14.51 5.43 -8.15
N GLU A 67 15.22 6.54 -8.35
CA GLU A 67 16.57 6.72 -7.82
C GLU A 67 16.58 6.76 -6.29
N LEU A 68 15.69 7.52 -5.66
CA LEU A 68 15.55 7.55 -4.20
C LEU A 68 15.19 6.16 -3.63
N ALA A 69 14.37 5.38 -4.35
CA ALA A 69 14.03 4.02 -3.94
C ALA A 69 15.22 3.05 -4.04
N LYS A 70 16.03 3.16 -5.10
CA LYS A 70 17.30 2.42 -5.22
C LYS A 70 18.25 2.77 -4.08
N GLU A 71 18.38 4.05 -3.74
CA GLU A 71 19.21 4.51 -2.62
C GLU A 71 18.78 3.91 -1.28
N ALA A 72 17.47 3.73 -1.07
CA ALA A 72 16.91 3.10 0.13
C ALA A 72 17.13 1.58 0.20
N GLY A 73 17.47 0.93 -0.92
CA GLY A 73 17.51 -0.53 -1.06
C GLY A 73 16.15 -1.17 -1.35
N ILE A 74 15.19 -0.41 -1.92
CA ILE A 74 13.93 -0.96 -2.42
C ILE A 74 14.22 -1.67 -3.75
N GLU A 75 13.77 -2.92 -3.87
CA GLU A 75 13.93 -3.72 -5.09
C GLU A 75 12.92 -3.33 -6.16
N ALA A 76 11.66 -3.11 -5.77
CA ALA A 76 10.58 -2.85 -6.70
C ALA A 76 9.47 -1.98 -6.12
N PHE A 77 8.77 -1.25 -6.99
CA PHE A 77 7.49 -0.65 -6.66
C PHE A 77 6.32 -1.59 -6.99
N CYS A 78 5.43 -1.81 -6.04
CA CYS A 78 4.14 -2.45 -6.24
C CYS A 78 3.09 -1.37 -6.52
N TYR A 79 2.81 -1.12 -7.80
CA TYR A 79 1.83 -0.11 -8.21
C TYR A 79 0.42 -0.58 -7.86
N TRP A 80 -0.33 0.29 -7.18
CA TRP A 80 -1.77 0.09 -7.08
C TRP A 80 -2.41 0.17 -8.46
N HIS A 81 -3.11 -0.89 -8.81
CA HIS A 81 -3.87 -1.04 -10.04
C HIS A 81 -5.37 -1.12 -9.72
N TYR A 82 -6.17 -0.37 -10.48
CA TYR A 82 -7.60 -0.29 -10.29
C TYR A 82 -8.33 -0.76 -11.55
N TRP A 83 -9.06 -1.86 -11.39
CA TRP A 83 -9.90 -2.49 -12.39
C TRP A 83 -11.26 -2.77 -11.77
N PHE A 84 -12.31 -2.13 -12.29
CA PHE A 84 -13.66 -2.19 -11.73
C PHE A 84 -14.60 -3.14 -12.49
N GLY A 85 -14.08 -3.83 -13.51
CA GLY A 85 -14.83 -4.69 -14.42
C GLY A 85 -15.20 -4.00 -15.74
N ASN A 86 -15.42 -4.80 -16.77
CA ASN A 86 -15.77 -4.41 -18.14
C ASN A 86 -14.82 -3.38 -18.76
N GLY A 87 -13.51 -3.50 -18.51
CA GLY A 87 -12.52 -2.57 -19.04
C GLY A 87 -12.37 -1.26 -18.26
N ARG A 88 -13.20 -1.01 -17.23
CA ARG A 88 -13.18 0.24 -16.48
C ARG A 88 -11.97 0.31 -15.55
N ARG A 89 -11.13 1.32 -15.76
CA ARG A 89 -9.92 1.60 -14.99
C ARG A 89 -9.92 3.03 -14.46
N LEU A 90 -9.17 3.26 -13.39
CA LEU A 90 -8.88 4.59 -12.86
C LEU A 90 -7.40 4.69 -12.44
N LEU A 91 -6.88 5.92 -12.43
CA LEU A 91 -5.52 6.28 -12.00
C LEU A 91 -4.41 5.53 -12.76
N GLU A 92 -4.72 5.00 -13.94
CA GLU A 92 -3.86 4.06 -14.63
C GLU A 92 -2.76 4.73 -15.47
N ARG A 93 -2.91 6.02 -15.74
CA ARG A 93 -2.06 6.77 -16.66
C ARG A 93 -0.58 6.71 -16.27
N PRO A 94 -0.16 7.01 -15.02
CA PRO A 94 1.25 6.97 -14.66
C PRO A 94 1.89 5.60 -14.92
N PHE A 95 1.20 4.51 -14.56
CA PHE A 95 1.71 3.17 -14.78
C PHE A 95 1.74 2.77 -16.27
N ASN A 96 0.70 3.11 -17.04
CA ASN A 96 0.70 2.89 -18.49
C ASN A 96 1.89 3.55 -19.18
N GLU A 97 2.19 4.79 -18.78
CA GLU A 97 3.34 5.52 -19.30
C GLU A 97 4.67 4.90 -18.85
N VAL A 98 4.76 4.30 -17.65
CA VAL A 98 5.98 3.55 -17.22
C VAL A 98 6.24 2.34 -18.12
N VAL A 99 5.19 1.60 -18.46
CA VAL A 99 5.28 0.43 -19.35
C VAL A 99 5.60 0.85 -20.78
N SER A 100 4.90 1.85 -21.32
CA SER A 100 5.07 2.26 -22.72
C SER A 100 6.40 2.97 -23.00
N SER A 101 6.90 3.76 -22.04
CA SER A 101 8.17 4.48 -22.18
C SER A 101 9.39 3.62 -21.86
N GLY A 102 9.23 2.52 -21.13
CA GLY A 102 10.36 1.78 -20.57
C GLY A 102 11.09 2.51 -19.43
N LYS A 103 10.53 3.62 -18.92
CA LYS A 103 11.15 4.48 -17.90
C LYS A 103 10.20 4.71 -16.70
N PRO A 104 10.71 4.81 -15.47
CA PRO A 104 12.11 4.62 -15.07
C PRO A 104 12.59 3.18 -15.25
N ASP A 105 13.88 2.98 -15.45
CA ASP A 105 14.47 1.63 -15.45
C ASP A 105 14.60 1.14 -14.00
N PHE A 106 13.47 0.68 -13.47
CA PHE A 106 13.31 0.21 -12.10
C PHE A 106 12.28 -0.93 -12.04
N PRO A 107 12.53 -2.00 -11.28
CA PRO A 107 11.60 -3.11 -11.19
C PRO A 107 10.24 -2.72 -10.62
N PHE A 108 9.20 -3.41 -11.07
CA PHE A 108 7.83 -3.17 -10.60
C PHE A 108 6.99 -4.43 -10.56
N CYS A 109 5.91 -4.38 -9.80
CA CYS A 109 4.81 -5.33 -9.84
C CYS A 109 3.48 -4.61 -9.63
N LEU A 110 2.37 -5.37 -9.65
CA LEU A 110 1.04 -4.81 -9.51
C LEU A 110 0.31 -5.38 -8.29
N GLY A 111 -0.42 -4.50 -7.61
CA GLY A 111 -1.41 -4.84 -6.61
C GLY A 111 -2.78 -4.37 -7.03
N TRP A 112 -3.73 -5.29 -7.16
CA TRP A 112 -5.11 -4.97 -7.49
C TRP A 112 -5.87 -4.56 -6.23
N ALA A 113 -6.20 -3.28 -6.15
CA ALA A 113 -7.08 -2.73 -5.12
C ALA A 113 -8.55 -3.01 -5.49
N ASN A 114 -8.96 -4.27 -5.34
CA ASN A 114 -10.23 -4.82 -5.79
C ASN A 114 -11.39 -4.54 -4.82
N HIS A 115 -11.70 -3.27 -4.56
CA HIS A 115 -12.82 -2.88 -3.71
C HIS A 115 -13.52 -1.62 -4.22
N SER A 116 -14.83 -1.52 -3.95
CA SER A 116 -15.63 -0.35 -4.30
C SER A 116 -15.14 0.88 -3.56
N TRP A 117 -15.20 2.04 -4.22
CA TRP A 117 -14.81 3.31 -3.62
C TRP A 117 -16.02 4.05 -3.09
N TYR A 118 -15.84 4.64 -1.92
CA TYR A 118 -16.89 5.36 -1.22
C TYR A 118 -16.41 6.70 -0.71
N LYS A 119 -17.24 7.74 -0.88
CA LYS A 119 -17.09 9.02 -0.20
C LYS A 119 -17.73 8.93 1.18
N LYS A 120 -16.88 8.92 2.21
CA LYS A 120 -17.31 8.98 3.60
C LYS A 120 -17.98 10.32 3.87
N LEU A 121 -19.26 10.31 4.25
CA LEU A 121 -20.04 11.54 4.42
C LEU A 121 -19.90 12.20 5.80
N TRP A 122 -19.35 11.50 6.81
CA TRP A 122 -19.02 11.98 8.17
C TRP A 122 -20.02 12.97 8.84
N ASP A 123 -21.26 13.07 8.37
CA ASP A 123 -22.28 13.97 8.89
C ASP A 123 -23.00 13.29 10.06
N PRO A 124 -22.95 13.85 11.28
CA PRO A 124 -23.68 13.33 12.43
C PRO A 124 -25.20 13.24 12.21
N LYS A 125 -25.76 14.05 11.30
CA LYS A 125 -27.20 14.10 10.98
C LYS A 125 -27.60 13.11 9.88
N SER A 126 -26.67 12.74 9.01
CA SER A 126 -26.89 11.73 7.98
C SER A 126 -26.34 10.39 8.48
N LYS A 127 -27.19 9.61 9.17
CA LYS A 127 -26.82 8.26 9.60
C LYS A 127 -26.45 7.39 8.39
N GLY A 128 -25.15 7.17 8.19
CA GLY A 128 -24.60 5.85 7.90
C GLY A 128 -24.81 5.26 6.51
N LYS A 129 -24.72 6.04 5.43
CA LYS A 129 -24.33 5.47 4.14
C LYS A 129 -23.27 6.34 3.50
N ASP A 130 -22.09 5.76 3.32
CA ASP A 130 -21.08 6.38 2.47
C ASP A 130 -21.64 6.44 1.05
N LYS A 131 -21.33 7.52 0.32
CA LYS A 131 -21.77 7.64 -1.07
C LYS A 131 -20.87 6.77 -1.94
N LEU A 132 -21.43 5.73 -2.56
CA LEU A 132 -20.72 4.95 -3.58
C LEU A 132 -20.25 5.88 -4.70
N LEU A 133 -18.96 5.84 -5.01
CA LEU A 133 -18.34 6.61 -6.10
C LEU A 133 -18.17 5.75 -7.34
N ILE A 134 -17.62 4.56 -7.15
CA ILE A 134 -17.49 3.54 -8.19
C ILE A 134 -17.58 2.16 -7.55
N GLU A 135 -18.36 1.29 -8.16
CA GLU A 135 -18.54 -0.09 -7.73
C GLU A 135 -17.44 -0.99 -8.28
N GLN A 136 -16.90 -1.85 -7.44
CA GLN A 136 -16.08 -2.98 -7.88
C GLN A 136 -16.99 -4.12 -8.31
N THR A 137 -16.85 -4.54 -9.56
CA THR A 137 -17.57 -5.71 -10.10
C THR A 137 -16.60 -6.81 -10.51
N TYR A 138 -17.12 -8.03 -10.66
CA TYR A 138 -16.38 -9.21 -11.12
C TYR A 138 -17.23 -9.96 -12.16
N PRO A 139 -17.30 -9.47 -13.41
CA PRO A 139 -18.26 -9.96 -14.40
C PRO A 139 -18.04 -11.39 -14.90
N GLY A 140 -16.94 -12.05 -14.51
CA GLY A 140 -16.61 -13.43 -14.87
C GLY A 140 -15.42 -13.56 -15.81
N ILE A 141 -15.31 -14.72 -16.46
CA ILE A 141 -14.10 -15.16 -17.19
C ILE A 141 -13.74 -14.20 -18.34
N GLU A 142 -14.71 -13.70 -19.08
CA GLU A 142 -14.49 -12.77 -20.19
C GLU A 142 -13.80 -11.49 -19.69
N ASP A 143 -14.23 -10.97 -18.54
CA ASP A 143 -13.61 -9.81 -17.91
C ASP A 143 -12.21 -10.13 -17.37
N TYR A 144 -12.02 -11.31 -16.76
CA TYR A 144 -10.69 -11.70 -16.28
C TYR A 144 -9.67 -11.86 -17.41
N VAL A 145 -10.11 -12.36 -18.57
CA VAL A 145 -9.31 -12.44 -19.79
C VAL A 145 -9.00 -11.04 -20.32
N LEU A 146 -9.99 -10.15 -20.36
CA LEU A 146 -9.81 -8.76 -20.78
C LEU A 146 -8.83 -8.02 -19.84
N HIS A 147 -8.96 -8.22 -18.54
CA HIS A 147 -8.09 -7.66 -17.51
C HIS A 147 -6.65 -8.14 -17.69
N PHE A 148 -6.44 -9.45 -17.85
CA PHE A 148 -5.12 -10.01 -18.14
C PHE A 148 -4.51 -9.44 -19.42
N ASN A 149 -5.27 -9.42 -20.52
CA ASN A 149 -4.79 -8.93 -21.82
C ASN A 149 -4.44 -7.44 -21.77
N THR A 150 -5.17 -6.65 -20.97
CA THR A 150 -4.88 -5.23 -20.76
C THR A 150 -3.53 -5.03 -20.06
N LEU A 151 -3.15 -5.94 -19.16
CA LEU A 151 -1.90 -5.88 -18.40
C LEU A 151 -0.77 -6.71 -19.03
N LEU A 152 -1.05 -7.48 -20.08
CA LEU A 152 -0.08 -8.33 -20.76
C LEU A 152 1.22 -7.61 -21.19
N PRO A 153 1.19 -6.36 -21.70
CA PRO A 153 2.42 -5.62 -21.97
C PRO A 153 3.30 -5.45 -20.73
N ALA A 154 2.70 -5.19 -19.57
CA ALA A 154 3.43 -5.08 -18.31
C ALA A 154 4.01 -6.42 -17.86
N PHE A 155 3.25 -7.52 -17.99
CA PHE A 155 3.73 -8.85 -17.61
C PHE A 155 4.87 -9.37 -18.50
N LYS A 156 4.97 -8.87 -19.74
CA LYS A 156 6.07 -9.16 -20.67
C LYS A 156 7.28 -8.23 -20.46
N ASP A 157 7.15 -7.19 -19.65
CA ASP A 157 8.26 -6.28 -19.36
C ASP A 157 9.34 -7.00 -18.55
N HIS A 158 10.60 -6.82 -18.95
CA HIS A 158 11.74 -7.42 -18.26
C HIS A 158 11.92 -6.90 -16.82
N ARG A 159 11.39 -5.71 -16.51
CA ARG A 159 11.38 -5.11 -15.18
C ARG A 159 10.30 -5.71 -14.26
N TYR A 160 9.40 -6.54 -14.77
CA TYR A 160 8.33 -7.11 -13.94
C TYR A 160 8.90 -8.09 -12.91
N LEU A 161 8.63 -7.83 -11.63
CA LEU A 161 9.15 -8.60 -10.51
C LEU A 161 8.69 -10.05 -10.54
N LYS A 162 9.64 -10.97 -10.36
CA LYS A 162 9.38 -12.41 -10.24
C LYS A 162 9.84 -12.98 -8.91
N VAL A 163 9.13 -14.01 -8.46
CA VAL A 163 9.45 -14.81 -7.28
C VAL A 163 9.44 -16.27 -7.71
N ASN A 164 10.57 -16.98 -7.59
CA ASN A 164 10.73 -18.34 -8.10
C ASN A 164 10.37 -18.44 -9.59
N GLY A 165 10.74 -17.43 -10.39
CA GLY A 165 10.41 -17.34 -11.81
C GLY A 165 8.92 -17.11 -12.14
N LYS A 166 8.07 -16.83 -11.15
CA LYS A 166 6.64 -16.52 -11.32
C LYS A 166 6.35 -15.03 -11.14
N LEU A 167 5.38 -14.49 -11.87
CA LEU A 167 5.00 -13.08 -11.82
C LEU A 167 4.36 -12.73 -10.47
N PHE A 168 4.91 -11.76 -9.74
CA PHE A 168 4.32 -11.28 -8.48
C PHE A 168 3.01 -10.51 -8.76
N PHE A 169 1.92 -10.86 -8.08
CA PHE A 169 0.67 -10.11 -8.18
C PHE A 169 -0.09 -10.09 -6.86
N LEU A 170 -0.42 -8.90 -6.36
CA LEU A 170 -1.11 -8.71 -5.08
C LEU A 170 -2.62 -8.53 -5.29
N ILE A 171 -3.43 -9.14 -4.42
CA ILE A 171 -4.89 -8.97 -4.34
C ILE A 171 -5.24 -8.35 -2.99
N TYR A 172 -5.87 -7.18 -2.98
CA TYR A 172 -6.12 -6.42 -1.76
C TYR A 172 -7.24 -7.00 -0.89
N ASP A 173 -8.38 -7.36 -1.47
CA ASP A 173 -9.55 -7.85 -0.74
C ASP A 173 -9.95 -9.25 -1.23
N PRO A 174 -9.21 -10.30 -0.84
CA PRO A 174 -9.41 -11.64 -1.38
C PRO A 174 -10.73 -12.28 -0.93
N LEU A 175 -11.25 -11.93 0.26
CA LEU A 175 -12.40 -12.61 0.86
C LEU A 175 -13.75 -12.09 0.37
N HIS A 176 -13.82 -10.85 -0.14
CA HIS A 176 -15.02 -10.32 -0.79
C HIS A 176 -15.08 -10.60 -2.30
N PHE A 177 -14.05 -11.26 -2.84
CA PHE A 177 -14.03 -11.70 -4.22
C PHE A 177 -14.52 -13.15 -4.32
N GLU A 178 -15.83 -13.33 -4.50
CA GLU A 178 -16.47 -14.65 -4.49
C GLU A 178 -15.88 -15.61 -5.55
N ASP A 179 -15.57 -15.10 -6.74
CA ASP A 179 -15.10 -15.89 -7.89
C ASP A 179 -13.56 -15.87 -8.07
N ILE A 180 -12.82 -15.55 -7.01
CA ILE A 180 -11.35 -15.44 -7.01
C ILE A 180 -10.64 -16.71 -7.49
N LYS A 181 -11.18 -17.90 -7.22
CA LYS A 181 -10.59 -19.17 -7.66
C LYS A 181 -10.62 -19.30 -9.18
N THR A 182 -11.71 -18.85 -9.81
CA THR A 182 -11.85 -18.82 -11.27
C THR A 182 -10.90 -17.78 -11.86
N PHE A 183 -10.77 -16.61 -11.24
CA PHE A 183 -9.79 -15.60 -11.63
C PHE A 183 -8.35 -16.15 -11.60
N ILE A 184 -7.93 -16.72 -10.46
CA ILE A 184 -6.58 -17.27 -10.29
C ILE A 184 -6.31 -18.37 -11.32
N SER A 185 -7.21 -19.35 -11.46
CA SER A 185 -7.02 -20.44 -12.43
C SER A 185 -6.98 -19.93 -13.87
N THR A 186 -7.81 -18.94 -14.22
CA THR A 186 -7.81 -18.28 -15.54
C THR A 186 -6.47 -17.60 -15.80
N TRP A 187 -5.96 -16.81 -14.85
CA TRP A 187 -4.71 -16.08 -15.02
C TRP A 187 -3.49 -16.99 -15.06
N ARG A 188 -3.45 -18.05 -14.24
CA ARG A 188 -2.38 -19.07 -14.33
C ARG A 188 -2.38 -19.76 -15.70
N ARG A 189 -3.55 -20.07 -16.27
CA ARG A 189 -3.67 -20.62 -17.62
C ARG A 189 -3.17 -19.64 -18.68
N LEU A 190 -3.64 -18.39 -18.64
CA LEU A 190 -3.23 -17.34 -19.59
C LEU A 190 -1.73 -17.02 -19.52
N ALA A 191 -1.13 -17.05 -18.32
CA ALA A 191 0.31 -16.91 -18.16
C ALA A 191 1.09 -18.00 -18.91
N LYS A 192 0.68 -19.26 -18.79
CA LYS A 192 1.29 -20.39 -19.52
C LYS A 192 1.14 -20.24 -21.03
N GLU A 193 -0.07 -19.91 -21.49
CA GLU A 193 -0.37 -19.70 -22.91
C GLU A 193 0.45 -18.56 -23.53
N ASN A 194 0.86 -17.57 -22.73
CA ASN A 194 1.66 -16.44 -23.16
C ASN A 194 3.17 -16.57 -22.85
N GLY A 195 3.64 -17.74 -22.42
CA GLY A 195 5.07 -17.99 -22.13
C GLY A 195 5.60 -17.27 -20.89
N LEU A 196 4.72 -16.91 -19.95
CA LEU A 196 5.04 -16.16 -18.73
C LEU A 196 5.26 -17.05 -17.49
N ASN A 197 5.27 -18.38 -17.68
CA ASN A 197 5.35 -19.40 -16.62
C ASN A 197 4.10 -19.48 -15.74
N ASP A 198 4.03 -18.74 -14.64
CA ASP A 198 2.94 -18.78 -13.64
C ASP A 198 2.91 -17.47 -12.85
N PHE A 199 1.88 -17.28 -12.02
CA PHE A 199 1.81 -16.18 -11.05
C PHE A 199 2.19 -16.65 -9.64
N TYR A 200 2.88 -15.78 -8.91
CA TYR A 200 3.02 -15.82 -7.47
C TYR A 200 1.98 -14.86 -6.89
N PHE A 201 0.79 -15.38 -6.62
CA PHE A 201 -0.29 -14.58 -6.08
C PHE A 201 -0.10 -14.37 -4.60
N ILE A 202 -0.21 -13.12 -4.16
CA ILE A 202 -0.27 -12.78 -2.74
C ILE A 202 -1.56 -12.06 -2.42
N ALA A 203 -2.04 -12.18 -1.19
CA ALA A 203 -3.25 -11.51 -0.76
C ALA A 203 -3.11 -10.85 0.60
N GLN A 204 -3.85 -9.77 0.85
CA GLN A 204 -3.82 -9.09 2.14
C GLN A 204 -4.48 -9.95 3.23
N ASP A 205 -3.83 -10.00 4.39
CA ASP A 205 -4.44 -10.46 5.65
C ASP A 205 -4.11 -9.45 6.78
N PHE A 206 -4.80 -9.62 7.92
CA PHE A 206 -4.57 -8.86 9.14
C PHE A 206 -4.38 -9.82 10.33
N ASP A 207 -3.20 -9.80 10.93
CA ASP A 207 -2.76 -10.57 12.10
C ASP A 207 -2.77 -12.08 11.86
N SER A 208 -2.55 -12.50 10.61
CA SER A 208 -2.62 -13.90 10.17
C SER A 208 -3.95 -14.61 10.54
N ARG A 209 -5.02 -13.84 10.81
CA ARG A 209 -6.29 -14.36 11.33
C ARG A 209 -7.06 -15.15 10.29
N ALA A 210 -7.01 -14.71 9.03
CA ALA A 210 -7.68 -15.38 7.92
C ALA A 210 -6.71 -16.19 7.04
N LYS A 211 -5.42 -16.26 7.39
CA LYS A 211 -4.36 -17.00 6.67
C LYS A 211 -4.83 -18.31 6.04
N LYS A 212 -5.37 -19.25 6.83
CA LYS A 212 -5.82 -20.56 6.31
C LYS A 212 -6.93 -20.43 5.27
N GLN A 213 -7.88 -19.53 5.51
CA GLN A 213 -9.00 -19.28 4.59
C GLN A 213 -8.48 -18.67 3.29
N ILE A 214 -7.59 -17.68 3.37
CA ILE A 214 -7.03 -16.99 2.20
C ILE A 214 -6.16 -17.95 1.38
N LEU A 215 -5.26 -18.72 2.00
CA LEU A 215 -4.44 -19.72 1.29
C LEU A 215 -5.31 -20.77 0.56
N SER A 216 -6.48 -21.12 1.12
CA SER A 216 -7.42 -22.04 0.47
C SER A 216 -8.06 -21.52 -0.83
N LEU A 217 -7.87 -20.22 -1.15
CA LEU A 217 -8.29 -19.58 -2.39
C LEU A 217 -7.34 -19.86 -3.56
N GLY A 218 -6.14 -20.42 -3.30
CA GLY A 218 -5.16 -20.74 -4.33
C GLY A 218 -4.08 -19.67 -4.56
N VAL A 219 -3.94 -18.73 -3.61
CA VAL A 219 -2.80 -17.80 -3.56
C VAL A 219 -1.58 -18.50 -2.95
N ASP A 220 -0.38 -18.04 -3.29
CA ASP A 220 0.89 -18.64 -2.87
C ASP A 220 1.35 -18.12 -1.48
N ALA A 221 0.96 -16.90 -1.11
CA ALA A 221 1.25 -16.32 0.20
C ALA A 221 0.21 -15.26 0.62
N ILE A 222 0.26 -14.87 1.90
CA ILE A 222 -0.38 -13.66 2.40
C ILE A 222 0.69 -12.60 2.69
N TYR A 223 0.36 -11.32 2.58
CA TYR A 223 1.13 -10.26 3.22
C TYR A 223 0.34 -9.66 4.37
N ASN A 224 1.00 -9.49 5.51
CA ASN A 224 0.32 -9.20 6.76
C ASN A 224 0.36 -7.69 7.09
N SER A 225 -0.75 -6.98 6.85
CA SER A 225 -0.84 -5.52 6.97
C SER A 225 -1.21 -5.05 8.39
N ASP A 226 -0.31 -5.26 9.35
CA ASP A 226 -0.60 -5.13 10.79
C ASP A 226 -0.31 -3.76 11.44
N THR A 227 -0.25 -2.70 10.64
CA THR A 227 0.00 -1.31 11.10
C THR A 227 -0.88 -0.91 12.29
N PHE A 228 -2.11 -1.43 12.37
CA PHE A 228 -3.11 -1.08 13.39
C PHE A 228 -3.38 -2.15 14.43
N ASN A 229 -2.62 -3.25 14.44
CA ASN A 229 -2.90 -4.38 15.33
C ASN A 229 -2.85 -4.00 16.82
N ILE A 230 -2.13 -2.91 17.16
CA ILE A 230 -2.17 -2.28 18.50
C ILE A 230 -3.58 -2.01 19.03
N HIS A 231 -4.54 -1.66 18.17
CA HIS A 231 -5.94 -1.43 18.57
C HIS A 231 -6.59 -2.68 19.18
N HIS A 232 -6.24 -3.86 18.66
CA HIS A 232 -6.79 -5.12 19.14
C HIS A 232 -6.22 -5.50 20.52
N LYS A 233 -5.02 -5.01 20.86
CA LYS A 233 -4.35 -5.25 22.15
C LYS A 233 -4.78 -4.28 23.27
N LEU A 234 -5.60 -3.28 22.97
CA LEU A 234 -6.14 -2.35 23.97
C LEU A 234 -7.15 -3.02 24.90
N ASN A 235 -7.07 -2.68 26.19
CA ASN A 235 -8.11 -3.02 27.16
C ASN A 235 -9.42 -2.26 26.90
N LYS A 236 -10.55 -2.77 27.45
CA LYS A 236 -11.89 -2.19 27.24
C LYS A 236 -11.97 -0.72 27.66
N PHE A 237 -11.32 -0.36 28.77
CA PHE A 237 -11.30 1.01 29.29
C PHE A 237 -10.65 1.98 28.29
N SER A 238 -9.48 1.63 27.75
CA SER A 238 -8.76 2.45 26.76
C SER A 238 -9.59 2.63 25.49
N LYS A 239 -10.29 1.58 25.03
CA LYS A 239 -11.20 1.67 23.88
C LYS A 239 -12.35 2.66 24.13
N VAL A 240 -12.94 2.64 25.33
CA VAL A 240 -13.98 3.60 25.73
C VAL A 240 -13.41 5.02 25.81
N MET A 241 -12.22 5.20 26.38
CA MET A 241 -11.57 6.50 26.46
C MET A 241 -11.28 7.09 25.08
N TYR A 242 -10.74 6.33 24.15
CA TYR A 242 -10.53 6.79 22.76
C TYR A 242 -11.86 7.09 22.06
N LEU A 243 -12.91 6.31 22.31
CA LEU A 243 -14.24 6.59 21.75
C LEU A 243 -14.80 7.92 22.27
N LEU A 244 -14.68 8.18 23.57
CA LEU A 244 -15.10 9.45 24.20
C LEU A 244 -14.25 10.62 23.69
N GLN A 245 -12.93 10.46 23.62
CA GLN A 245 -12.03 11.47 23.07
C GLN A 245 -12.42 11.85 21.63
N ARG A 246 -12.76 10.87 20.79
CA ARG A 246 -13.19 11.12 19.42
C ARG A 246 -14.55 11.80 19.33
N LYS A 247 -15.53 11.33 20.11
CA LYS A 247 -16.91 11.85 20.06
C LYS A 247 -17.10 13.19 20.76
N VAL A 248 -16.41 13.40 21.88
CA VAL A 248 -16.60 14.58 22.75
C VAL A 248 -15.54 15.63 22.47
N LEU A 249 -14.26 15.25 22.51
CA LEU A 249 -13.16 16.19 22.33
C LEU A 249 -12.78 16.43 20.87
N ARG A 250 -13.42 15.72 19.92
CA ARG A 250 -13.11 15.74 18.49
C ARG A 250 -11.62 15.61 18.23
N ARG A 251 -10.98 14.67 18.93
CA ARG A 251 -9.55 14.35 18.78
C ARG A 251 -9.37 12.95 18.17
N PRO A 252 -8.38 12.78 17.27
CA PRO A 252 -8.09 11.48 16.67
C PRO A 252 -7.56 10.50 17.71
N THR A 253 -7.65 9.21 17.37
CA THR A 253 -6.99 8.16 18.14
C THR A 253 -5.51 8.18 17.81
N ALA A 254 -4.64 8.39 18.80
CA ALA A 254 -3.20 8.48 18.58
C ALA A 254 -2.43 7.48 19.45
N PHE A 255 -1.64 6.62 18.83
CA PHE A 255 -0.71 5.70 19.50
C PHE A 255 0.72 6.15 19.31
N ASN A 256 1.61 5.87 20.27
CA ASN A 256 3.03 6.03 20.03
C ASN A 256 3.49 4.99 19.00
N TYR A 257 4.22 5.43 17.98
CA TYR A 257 4.76 4.56 16.94
C TYR A 257 5.62 3.42 17.53
N LYS A 258 6.45 3.73 18.54
CA LYS A 258 7.27 2.74 19.29
C LYS A 258 6.46 1.57 19.86
N ASP A 259 5.19 1.77 20.21
CA ASP A 259 4.32 0.71 20.72
C ASP A 259 3.62 -0.05 19.59
N ALA A 260 3.29 0.63 18.50
CA ALA A 260 2.63 0.02 17.34
C ALA A 260 3.56 -0.94 16.58
N ILE A 261 4.84 -0.59 16.40
CA ILE A 261 5.80 -1.42 15.65
C ILE A 261 6.00 -2.82 16.24
N LYS A 262 5.71 -3.01 17.55
CA LYS A 262 5.79 -4.30 18.24
C LYS A 262 4.83 -5.35 17.67
N TYR A 263 3.80 -4.90 16.94
CA TYR A 263 2.73 -5.75 16.42
C TYR A 263 2.69 -5.83 14.89
N MET A 264 3.54 -5.09 14.18
CA MET A 264 3.59 -5.08 12.72
C MET A 264 4.32 -6.30 12.15
N VAL A 265 5.37 -6.76 12.83
CA VAL A 265 6.13 -7.98 12.45
C VAL A 265 5.96 -9.03 13.54
N ILE A 266 5.00 -9.93 13.34
CA ILE A 266 4.68 -11.03 14.26
C ILE A 266 5.54 -12.27 13.98
N ASP A 267 5.61 -13.21 14.93
CA ASP A 267 6.38 -14.44 14.74
C ASP A 267 5.85 -15.33 13.61
N ASP A 268 4.56 -15.25 13.27
CA ASP A 268 3.98 -16.01 12.14
C ASP A 268 4.62 -15.62 10.80
N CYS A 269 5.23 -14.44 10.68
CA CYS A 269 5.98 -14.01 9.51
C CYS A 269 7.23 -14.87 9.21
N LYS A 270 7.67 -15.72 10.15
CA LYS A 270 8.70 -16.74 9.90
C LYS A 270 8.21 -17.86 9.00
N ASN A 271 6.90 -18.08 8.93
CA ASN A 271 6.32 -19.05 8.01
C ASN A 271 6.52 -18.60 6.57
N ARG A 272 6.77 -19.57 5.69
CA ARG A 272 7.05 -19.36 4.28
C ARG A 272 5.98 -18.50 3.60
N GLU A 273 4.71 -18.81 3.88
CA GLU A 273 3.54 -18.20 3.23
C GLU A 273 3.14 -16.84 3.82
N VAL A 274 3.92 -16.25 4.74
CA VAL A 274 3.55 -15.00 5.42
C VAL A 274 4.60 -13.93 5.22
N ILE A 275 4.33 -13.00 4.32
CA ILE A 275 5.19 -11.87 4.01
C ILE A 275 4.95 -10.76 5.06
N PRO A 276 5.97 -10.32 5.82
CA PRO A 276 5.81 -9.20 6.74
C PRO A 276 5.55 -7.89 5.97
N CYS A 277 4.71 -7.02 6.53
CA CYS A 277 4.51 -5.66 6.05
C CYS A 277 4.92 -4.67 7.14
N ILE A 278 5.75 -3.69 6.78
CA ILE A 278 6.22 -2.65 7.69
C ILE A 278 5.75 -1.29 7.21
N SER A 279 5.47 -0.39 8.14
CA SER A 279 5.06 0.99 7.83
C SER A 279 5.99 2.00 8.50
N PRO A 280 6.55 2.98 7.75
CA PRO A 280 7.47 3.98 8.30
C PRO A 280 6.79 4.96 9.27
N ASN A 281 5.57 5.34 8.95
CA ASN A 281 4.77 6.31 9.68
C ASN A 281 3.28 6.07 9.38
N TRP A 282 2.40 6.77 10.07
CA TRP A 282 0.96 6.75 9.76
C TRP A 282 0.24 7.95 10.38
N ASP A 283 -0.43 8.74 9.55
CA ASP A 283 -1.32 9.81 9.96
C ASP A 283 -2.41 10.07 8.91
N HIS A 284 -3.55 9.43 9.09
CA HIS A 284 -4.69 9.56 8.18
C HIS A 284 -5.54 10.82 8.44
N SER A 285 -5.05 11.78 9.24
CA SER A 285 -5.77 13.03 9.51
C SER A 285 -6.00 13.94 8.30
N PRO A 286 -5.17 13.94 7.22
CA PRO A 286 -5.48 14.69 6.00
C PRO A 286 -6.80 14.27 5.36
N ARG A 287 -7.13 12.97 5.39
CA ARG A 287 -8.37 12.40 4.83
C ARG A 287 -9.53 12.33 5.83
N SER A 288 -9.25 12.08 7.12
CA SER A 288 -10.28 11.74 8.12
C SER A 288 -10.40 12.71 9.29
N SER A 289 -9.56 13.75 9.36
CA SER A 289 -9.55 14.72 10.46
C SER A 289 -9.55 14.00 11.84
N HIS A 290 -10.40 14.43 12.77
CA HIS A 290 -10.56 13.83 14.09
C HIS A 290 -11.05 12.37 14.13
N ASN A 291 -11.47 11.80 12.99
CA ASN A 291 -11.78 10.37 12.91
C ASN A 291 -10.55 9.51 12.59
N ALA A 292 -9.39 10.12 12.35
CA ALA A 292 -8.17 9.42 12.01
C ALA A 292 -7.60 8.57 13.14
N VAL A 293 -6.81 7.58 12.73
CA VAL A 293 -5.82 6.90 13.55
C VAL A 293 -4.46 7.48 13.19
N ILE A 294 -3.64 7.76 14.20
CA ILE A 294 -2.32 8.39 14.07
C ILE A 294 -1.29 7.58 14.86
N LEU A 295 -0.13 7.33 14.26
CA LEU A 295 1.05 6.81 14.93
C LEU A 295 2.03 7.96 15.19
N LYS A 296 1.85 8.63 16.34
CA LYS A 296 2.66 9.79 16.72
C LYS A 296 4.07 9.40 17.15
N ASN A 297 4.99 10.35 17.08
CA ASN A 297 6.40 10.17 17.43
C ASN A 297 7.07 9.05 16.61
N SER A 298 6.70 8.92 15.33
CA SER A 298 7.49 8.12 14.41
C SER A 298 8.84 8.82 14.16
N THR A 299 9.90 8.02 14.05
CA THR A 299 11.24 8.49 13.72
C THR A 299 11.93 7.48 12.81
N PRO A 300 12.89 7.91 11.97
CA PRO A 300 13.74 7.01 11.20
C PRO A 300 14.36 5.87 12.02
N ASP A 301 14.85 6.15 13.23
CA ASP A 301 15.43 5.12 14.12
C ASP A 301 14.44 4.02 14.50
N LEU A 302 13.18 4.38 14.75
CA LEU A 302 12.15 3.39 15.08
C LEU A 302 11.79 2.56 13.85
N PHE A 303 11.81 3.17 12.66
CA PHE A 303 11.62 2.46 11.39
C PHE A 303 12.77 1.49 11.10
N LYS A 304 14.04 1.91 11.31
CA LYS A 304 15.22 1.03 11.20
C LYS A 304 15.06 -0.23 12.07
N ARG A 305 14.58 -0.09 13.30
CA ARG A 305 14.36 -1.22 14.22
C ARG A 305 13.37 -2.24 13.68
N ILE A 306 12.24 -1.79 13.13
CA ILE A 306 11.26 -2.69 12.55
C ILE A 306 11.74 -3.30 11.23
N ALA A 307 12.48 -2.56 10.41
CA ALA A 307 13.11 -3.09 9.19
C ALA A 307 14.09 -4.23 9.52
N LYS A 308 14.95 -4.05 10.52
CA LYS A 308 15.83 -5.12 11.04
C LYS A 308 15.07 -6.36 11.50
N ARG A 309 13.97 -6.15 12.23
CA ARG A 309 13.11 -7.26 12.66
C ARG A 309 12.48 -7.98 11.46
N ALA A 310 12.05 -7.25 10.43
CA ALA A 310 11.53 -7.84 9.21
C ALA A 310 12.59 -8.69 8.48
N ILE A 311 13.84 -8.19 8.37
CA ILE A 311 14.98 -8.92 7.80
C ILE A 311 15.22 -10.21 8.59
N GLU A 312 15.24 -10.14 9.92
CA GLU A 312 15.45 -11.29 10.80
C GLU A 312 14.41 -12.40 10.56
N VAL A 313 13.12 -12.06 10.49
CA VAL A 313 12.06 -13.08 10.35
C VAL A 313 12.02 -13.72 8.97
N VAL A 314 12.51 -13.03 7.92
CA VAL A 314 12.55 -13.60 6.57
C VAL A 314 13.84 -14.34 6.25
N LYS A 315 14.91 -14.15 7.04
CA LYS A 315 16.25 -14.73 6.78
C LYS A 315 16.28 -16.25 6.60
N GLY A 316 15.35 -16.97 7.22
CA GLY A 316 15.25 -18.44 7.12
C GLY A 316 14.41 -18.95 5.94
N LYS A 317 13.83 -18.08 5.12
CA LYS A 317 13.01 -18.45 3.97
C LYS A 317 13.88 -18.76 2.74
N PRO A 318 13.36 -19.46 1.71
CA PRO A 318 14.03 -19.54 0.42
C PRO A 318 14.41 -18.14 -0.08
N GLU A 319 15.58 -18.01 -0.72
CA GLU A 319 16.19 -16.72 -1.07
C GLU A 319 15.23 -15.78 -1.83
N ASP A 320 14.56 -16.31 -2.86
CA ASP A 320 13.56 -15.59 -3.65
C ASP A 320 12.32 -15.15 -2.84
N GLU A 321 12.05 -15.79 -1.71
CA GLU A 321 10.88 -15.55 -0.86
C GLU A 321 11.21 -14.75 0.41
N GLN A 322 12.44 -14.25 0.54
CA GLN A 322 12.85 -13.37 1.64
C GLN A 322 12.29 -11.95 1.48
N ILE A 323 10.98 -11.83 1.24
CA ILE A 323 10.29 -10.59 0.86
C ILE A 323 9.79 -9.85 2.08
N VAL A 324 9.91 -8.52 2.05
CA VAL A 324 9.29 -7.59 3.01
C VAL A 324 8.50 -6.54 2.24
N MET A 325 7.21 -6.41 2.54
CA MET A 325 6.38 -5.34 2.00
C MET A 325 6.59 -4.06 2.81
N ILE A 326 6.71 -2.92 2.13
CA ILE A 326 6.68 -1.60 2.75
C ILE A 326 5.36 -0.93 2.36
N LYS A 327 4.58 -0.59 3.38
CA LYS A 327 3.41 0.27 3.25
C LYS A 327 3.79 1.61 3.85
N SER A 328 4.20 2.62 3.06
CA SER A 328 4.27 2.66 1.58
C SER A 328 5.39 3.59 1.11
N TRP A 329 5.61 3.68 -0.21
CA TRP A 329 6.53 4.66 -0.79
C TRP A 329 5.99 6.09 -0.65
N ASN A 330 4.78 6.36 -1.16
CA ASN A 330 4.29 7.72 -1.40
C ASN A 330 2.83 7.97 -0.98
N GLU A 331 2.28 7.30 0.02
CA GLU A 331 0.86 7.49 0.42
C GLU A 331 0.69 8.68 1.40
N TRP A 332 1.01 9.89 0.93
CA TRP A 332 1.01 11.13 1.74
C TRP A 332 -0.35 11.48 2.36
N GLY A 333 -1.46 11.15 1.69
CA GLY A 333 -2.80 11.39 2.23
C GLY A 333 -3.12 10.56 3.48
N GLU A 334 -2.39 9.46 3.70
CA GLU A 334 -2.44 8.64 4.91
C GLU A 334 -1.28 8.92 5.87
N GLY A 335 -0.44 9.92 5.56
CA GLY A 335 0.79 10.18 6.31
C GLY A 335 1.68 8.94 6.38
N ASN A 336 1.65 8.12 5.33
CA ASN A 336 2.30 6.82 5.24
C ASN A 336 3.23 6.79 4.03
N TYR A 337 4.46 7.29 4.18
CA TYR A 337 5.40 7.47 3.07
C TYR A 337 6.85 7.31 3.53
N MET A 338 7.72 6.94 2.59
CA MET A 338 9.18 6.95 2.72
C MET A 338 9.85 8.14 2.03
N GLU A 339 9.13 8.80 1.12
CA GLU A 339 9.64 9.96 0.38
C GLU A 339 10.17 11.06 1.31
N PRO A 340 11.22 11.80 0.90
CA PRO A 340 11.78 12.87 1.72
C PRO A 340 10.78 13.97 2.06
N ASP A 341 10.74 14.35 3.34
CA ASP A 341 9.95 15.48 3.84
C ASP A 341 10.83 16.55 4.50
N LEU A 342 10.25 17.71 4.83
CA LEU A 342 11.00 18.79 5.49
C LEU A 342 11.41 18.49 6.94
N GLU A 343 10.87 17.44 7.57
CA GLU A 343 11.16 17.12 8.97
C GLU A 343 12.38 16.21 9.12
N PHE A 344 12.42 15.14 8.32
CA PHE A 344 13.43 14.10 8.38
C PHE A 344 14.30 14.03 7.13
N GLY A 345 13.97 14.77 6.06
CA GLY A 345 14.68 14.67 4.78
C GLY A 345 14.74 13.22 4.33
N HIS A 346 15.93 12.73 4.05
CA HIS A 346 16.18 11.34 3.64
C HIS A 346 16.16 10.33 4.80
N GLY A 347 15.68 10.70 5.98
CA GLY A 347 15.77 9.89 7.20
C GLY A 347 15.24 8.47 7.04
N TYR A 348 14.03 8.29 6.47
CA TYR A 348 13.46 6.96 6.27
C TYR A 348 14.19 6.13 5.20
N ILE A 349 14.72 6.78 4.16
CA ILE A 349 15.57 6.16 3.12
C ILE A 349 16.85 5.63 3.75
N ASN A 350 17.57 6.49 4.49
CA ASN A 350 18.81 6.12 5.18
C ASN A 350 18.57 5.03 6.23
N ALA A 351 17.47 5.11 6.98
CA ALA A 351 17.10 4.11 7.99
C ALA A 351 16.90 2.71 7.39
N LEU A 352 16.30 2.60 6.20
CA LEU A 352 16.16 1.30 5.52
C LEU A 352 17.50 0.81 5.01
N LYS A 353 18.28 1.68 4.34
CA LYS A 353 19.61 1.36 3.83
C LYS A 353 20.51 0.82 4.93
N GLU A 354 20.61 1.53 6.05
CA GLU A 354 21.40 1.09 7.20
C GLU A 354 20.87 -0.22 7.81
N ALA A 355 19.55 -0.45 7.82
CA ALA A 355 18.99 -1.73 8.28
C ALA A 355 19.41 -2.90 7.40
N ILE A 356 19.49 -2.69 6.08
CA ILE A 356 19.94 -3.68 5.09
C ILE A 356 21.44 -3.94 5.22
N GLU A 357 22.24 -2.89 5.40
CA GLU A 357 23.70 -3.00 5.54
C GLU A 357 24.12 -3.70 6.85
N GLU A 358 23.32 -3.55 7.92
CA GLU A 358 23.61 -4.13 9.25
C GLU A 358 23.03 -5.54 9.47
N GLY A 359 22.18 -6.07 8.58
CA GLY A 359 21.41 -7.31 8.77
C GLY A 359 21.75 -8.43 7.79
#